data_AF-A0A7G1IIL8-F1
#
_entry.id   AF-A0A7G1IIL8-F1
#
_cell.length_a   1.000
_cell.length_b   1.000
_cell.length_c   1.000
_cell.angle_alpha   90.00
_cell.angle_beta   90.00
_cell.angle_gamma   90.00
#
_symmetry.space_group_name_H-M   'P 1'
#
loop_
_entity.id
_entity.type
_entity.pdbx_description
1 polymer ?
#
loop_
_entity_poly.entity_id
_entity_poly.type
_entity_poly.pdbx_seq_one_letter_code
_entity_poly.pdbx_strand_id
1 'polypeptide(L)'
;MTITDAKVTADLHDATVYYTVMGPTLDDEPDYAAAAAALDRAKGVLRTKVGAGTGVRFTPTLTFTRDTTSDTVHRMEELLARARAADADLARVRQGAKPAGDADPYRDGGASGELSDRIEAGDTGDHDRSRD
;
A
#
# COMPACT_ATOMS: atom_id res chain seq x y z
N MET A 1 -27.56 12.15 -0.25
CA MET A 1 -26.27 12.62 -0.81
C MET A 1 -25.59 13.49 0.23
N THR A 2 -24.29 13.32 0.42
CA THR A 2 -23.48 14.02 1.42
C THR A 2 -22.17 14.48 0.80
N ILE A 3 -21.68 15.66 1.17
CA ILE A 3 -20.35 16.16 0.77
C ILE A 3 -19.33 15.67 1.80
N THR A 4 -18.25 15.04 1.35
CA THR A 4 -17.23 14.46 2.22
C THR A 4 -15.98 15.31 2.32
N ASP A 5 -15.58 15.96 1.22
CA ASP A 5 -14.38 16.80 1.17
C ASP A 5 -14.50 17.85 0.05
N ALA A 6 -13.65 18.88 0.10
CA ALA A 6 -13.48 19.84 -0.98
C ALA A 6 -12.00 20.26 -1.09
N LYS A 7 -11.42 20.08 -2.28
CA LYS A 7 -10.04 20.47 -2.59
C LYS A 7 -10.04 21.64 -3.53
N VAL A 8 -9.31 22.68 -3.18
CA VAL A 8 -9.18 23.91 -3.97
C VAL A 8 -7.75 24.02 -4.47
N THR A 9 -7.56 24.48 -5.70
CA THR A 9 -6.24 24.81 -6.24
C THR A 9 -5.58 25.94 -5.44
N ALA A 10 -4.24 26.01 -5.49
CA ALA A 10 -3.49 27.02 -4.74
C ALA A 10 -3.83 28.46 -5.17
N ASP A 11 -4.27 28.66 -6.40
CA ASP A 11 -4.71 29.94 -6.96
C ASP A 11 -6.22 30.22 -6.76
N LEU A 12 -6.94 29.33 -6.08
CA LEU A 12 -8.36 29.42 -5.76
C LEU A 12 -9.31 29.48 -6.98
N HIS A 13 -8.83 29.16 -8.17
CA HIS A 13 -9.63 29.24 -9.38
C HIS A 13 -10.54 28.01 -9.57
N ASP A 14 -10.10 26.84 -9.10
CA ASP A 14 -10.81 25.58 -9.30
C ASP A 14 -10.99 24.83 -7.97
N ALA A 15 -12.18 24.27 -7.77
CA ALA A 15 -12.51 23.48 -6.60
C ALA A 15 -13.15 22.14 -7.00
N THR A 16 -12.56 21.05 -6.54
CA THR A 16 -13.12 19.70 -6.65
C THR A 16 -13.83 19.34 -5.36
N VAL A 17 -15.14 19.12 -5.44
CA VAL A 17 -16.01 18.74 -4.33
C VAL A 17 -16.28 17.25 -4.40
N TYR A 18 -15.97 16.54 -3.32
CA TYR A 18 -16.17 15.12 -3.17
C TYR A 18 -17.50 14.82 -2.50
N TYR A 19 -18.26 13.88 -3.04
CA TYR A 19 -19.57 13.52 -2.51
C TYR A 19 -19.78 12.01 -2.48
N THR A 20 -20.63 11.57 -1.55
CA THR A 20 -21.16 10.21 -1.50
C THR A 20 -22.68 10.22 -1.63
N VAL A 21 -23.22 9.13 -2.15
CA VAL A 21 -24.65 8.90 -2.32
C VAL A 21 -24.96 7.61 -1.59
N MET A 22 -25.99 7.66 -0.75
CA MET A 22 -26.53 6.49 -0.06
C MET A 22 -27.89 6.17 -0.67
N GLY A 23 -28.22 4.88 -0.77
CA GLY A 23 -29.53 4.42 -1.18
C GLY A 23 -30.63 4.87 -0.19
N PRO A 24 -31.91 4.75 -0.58
CA PRO A 24 -33.03 5.00 0.32
C PRO A 24 -32.98 4.14 1.58
N THR A 25 -32.52 2.90 1.45
CA THR A 25 -32.20 2.00 2.55
C THR A 25 -30.75 1.51 2.45
N LEU A 26 -30.27 0.78 3.46
CA LEU A 26 -28.91 0.27 3.51
C LEU A 26 -28.64 -0.81 2.43
N ASP A 27 -29.69 -1.52 2.03
CA ASP A 27 -29.63 -2.61 1.03
C ASP A 27 -29.86 -2.12 -0.40
N ASP A 28 -30.30 -0.87 -0.58
CA ASP A 28 -30.57 -0.29 -1.89
C ASP A 28 -29.31 0.30 -2.51
N GLU A 29 -29.07 -0.03 -3.78
CA GLU A 29 -27.97 0.56 -4.54
C GLU A 29 -28.22 2.06 -4.74
N PRO A 30 -27.23 2.94 -4.45
CA PRO A 30 -27.39 4.37 -4.66
C PRO A 30 -27.45 4.73 -6.16
N ASP A 31 -28.35 5.65 -6.53
CA ASP A 31 -28.39 6.19 -7.90
C ASP A 31 -27.33 7.27 -8.09
N TYR A 32 -26.10 6.84 -8.42
CA TYR A 32 -24.98 7.73 -8.68
C TYR A 32 -25.19 8.60 -9.93
N ALA A 33 -25.88 8.09 -10.95
CA ALA A 33 -26.06 8.80 -12.22
C ALA A 33 -27.03 9.97 -12.04
N ALA A 34 -28.15 9.75 -11.35
CA ALA A 34 -29.08 10.81 -11.01
C ALA A 34 -28.44 11.86 -10.11
N ALA A 35 -27.64 11.45 -9.11
CA ALA A 35 -26.93 12.38 -8.25
C ALA A 35 -25.92 13.25 -9.02
N ALA A 36 -25.11 12.64 -9.89
CA ALA A 36 -24.16 13.36 -10.73
C ALA A 36 -24.88 14.36 -11.65
N ALA A 37 -25.97 13.94 -12.30
CA ALA A 37 -26.76 14.81 -13.15
C ALA A 37 -27.46 15.94 -12.38
N ALA A 38 -27.88 15.69 -11.13
CA ALA A 38 -28.46 16.73 -10.27
C ALA A 38 -27.41 17.79 -9.88
N LEU A 39 -26.20 17.36 -9.50
CA LEU A 39 -25.09 18.26 -9.18
C LEU A 39 -24.65 19.10 -10.39
N ASP A 40 -24.59 18.49 -11.57
CA ASP A 40 -24.21 19.20 -12.78
C ASP A 40 -25.21 20.32 -13.13
N ARG A 41 -26.51 20.02 -13.07
CA ARG A 41 -27.58 21.03 -13.24
C ARG A 41 -27.53 22.11 -12.17
N ALA A 42 -27.18 21.76 -10.94
CA ALA A 42 -27.11 22.70 -9.82
C ALA A 42 -25.80 23.51 -9.78
N LYS A 43 -24.79 23.18 -10.59
CA LYS A 43 -23.43 23.75 -10.51
C LYS A 43 -23.41 25.28 -10.49
N GLY A 44 -24.20 25.93 -11.34
CA GLY A 44 -24.29 27.40 -11.38
C GLY A 44 -24.85 28.01 -10.09
N VAL A 45 -25.97 27.47 -9.61
CA VAL A 45 -26.62 27.92 -8.36
C VAL A 45 -25.72 27.68 -7.15
N LEU A 46 -25.05 26.53 -7.11
CA LEU A 46 -24.09 26.18 -6.05
C LEU A 46 -22.91 27.14 -6.05
N ARG A 47 -22.35 27.46 -7.23
CA ARG A 47 -21.28 28.46 -7.34
C ARG A 47 -21.73 29.81 -6.79
N THR A 48 -22.90 30.30 -7.18
CA THR A 48 -23.42 31.58 -6.64
C THR A 48 -23.54 31.56 -5.12
N LYS A 49 -24.06 30.46 -4.53
CA LYS A 49 -24.17 30.31 -3.07
C LYS A 49 -22.82 30.28 -2.37
N VAL A 50 -21.84 29.58 -2.94
CA VAL A 50 -20.47 29.54 -2.41
C VAL A 50 -19.86 30.94 -2.41
N GLY A 51 -19.99 31.68 -3.51
CA GLY A 51 -19.51 33.07 -3.60
C GLY A 51 -20.15 33.97 -2.55
N ALA A 52 -21.48 33.89 -2.40
CA ALA A 52 -22.21 34.66 -1.39
C ALA A 52 -21.84 34.27 0.05
N GLY A 53 -21.61 32.98 0.32
CA GLY A 53 -21.31 32.47 1.66
C GLY A 53 -19.85 32.66 2.09
N THR A 54 -18.91 32.77 1.16
CA THR A 54 -17.48 32.90 1.45
C THR A 54 -16.94 34.31 1.25
N GLY A 55 -17.64 35.17 0.48
CA GLY A 55 -17.20 36.54 0.21
C GLY A 55 -15.95 36.64 -0.67
N VAL A 56 -15.56 35.54 -1.34
CA VAL A 56 -14.39 35.53 -2.22
C VAL A 56 -14.62 36.40 -3.45
N ARG A 57 -13.57 37.13 -3.87
CA ARG A 57 -13.62 37.99 -5.06
C ARG A 57 -13.86 37.19 -6.34
N PHE A 58 -13.29 36.00 -6.42
CA PHE A 58 -13.49 35.06 -7.52
C PHE A 58 -13.97 33.75 -6.93
N THR A 59 -15.20 33.36 -7.28
CA THR A 59 -15.73 32.07 -6.86
C THR A 59 -15.16 30.98 -7.75
N PRO A 60 -14.55 29.92 -7.19
CA PRO A 60 -13.94 28.86 -7.98
C PRO A 60 -14.95 28.17 -8.88
N THR A 61 -14.45 27.62 -10.00
CA THR A 61 -15.20 26.66 -10.81
C THR A 61 -15.34 25.36 -10.02
N LEU A 62 -16.58 24.92 -9.82
CA LEU A 62 -16.88 23.70 -9.07
C LEU A 62 -16.87 22.48 -10.00
N THR A 63 -16.16 21.44 -9.60
CA THR A 63 -16.19 20.10 -10.20
C THR A 63 -16.63 19.11 -9.15
N PHE A 64 -17.47 18.14 -9.52
CA PHE A 64 -18.02 17.16 -8.56
C PHE A 64 -17.47 15.77 -8.88
N THR A 65 -16.92 15.12 -7.87
CA THR A 65 -16.33 13.78 -7.97
C THR A 65 -16.92 12.88 -6.89
N ARG A 66 -17.30 11.66 -7.26
CA ARG A 66 -17.75 10.69 -6.25
C ARG A 66 -16.57 10.27 -5.37
N ASP A 67 -16.78 10.28 -4.06
CA ASP A 67 -15.86 9.72 -3.09
C ASP A 67 -16.00 8.19 -3.06
N THR A 68 -14.91 7.49 -3.39
CA THR A 68 -14.82 6.02 -3.37
C THR A 68 -13.86 5.52 -2.29
N THR A 69 -13.48 6.38 -1.35
CA THR A 69 -12.50 6.04 -0.32
C THR A 69 -13.02 4.91 0.55
N SER A 70 -14.27 4.98 1.01
CA SER A 70 -14.91 3.93 1.82
C SER A 70 -15.01 2.60 1.09
N ASP A 71 -15.43 2.59 -0.19
CA ASP A 71 -15.48 1.38 -1.01
C ASP A 71 -14.10 0.72 -1.14
N THR A 72 -13.08 1.55 -1.34
CA THR A 72 -11.70 1.09 -1.47
C THR A 72 -11.20 0.47 -0.17
N VAL A 73 -11.49 1.09 0.97
CA VAL A 73 -11.16 0.54 2.29
C VAL A 73 -11.85 -0.80 2.53
N HIS A 74 -13.16 -0.90 2.26
CA HIS A 74 -13.90 -2.16 2.42
C HIS A 74 -13.33 -3.29 1.55
N ARG A 75 -12.99 -3.00 0.30
CA ARG A 75 -12.36 -3.99 -0.59
C ARG A 75 -11.00 -4.45 -0.06
N MET A 76 -10.20 -3.53 0.47
CA MET A 76 -8.89 -3.86 1.05
C MET A 76 -9.02 -4.70 2.33
N GLU A 77 -9.96 -4.36 3.21
CA GLU A 77 -10.31 -5.13 4.40
C GLU A 77 -10.69 -6.57 4.04
N GLU A 78 -11.54 -6.75 3.01
CA GLU A 78 -11.97 -8.06 2.54
C GLU A 78 -10.80 -8.90 2.00
N LEU A 79 -9.90 -8.29 1.22
CA LEU A 79 -8.70 -8.96 0.70
C LEU A 79 -7.77 -9.38 1.84
N LEU A 80 -7.58 -8.50 2.83
CA LEU A 80 -6.74 -8.79 3.99
C LEU A 80 -7.32 -9.91 4.86
N ALA A 81 -8.64 -9.92 5.04
CA ALA A 81 -9.35 -10.99 5.75
C ALA A 81 -9.16 -12.34 5.05
N ARG A 82 -9.30 -12.38 3.72
CA ARG A 82 -9.06 -13.59 2.92
C ARG A 82 -7.62 -14.10 3.03
N ALA A 83 -6.63 -13.21 2.97
CA ALA A 83 -5.23 -13.57 3.13
C ALA A 83 -4.95 -14.19 4.51
N ARG A 84 -5.43 -13.53 5.59
CA ARG A 84 -5.30 -14.05 6.96
C ARG A 84 -5.92 -15.43 7.14
N ALA A 85 -7.08 -15.68 6.53
CA ALA A 85 -7.74 -16.99 6.58
C ALA A 85 -6.88 -18.07 5.90
N ALA A 86 -6.34 -17.78 4.72
CA ALA A 86 -5.47 -18.70 3.99
C ALA A 86 -4.17 -19.01 4.76
N ASP A 87 -3.55 -18.00 5.38
CA ASP A 87 -2.35 -18.18 6.21
C ASP A 87 -2.64 -19.05 7.44
N ALA A 88 -3.79 -18.84 8.10
CA ALA A 88 -4.22 -19.65 9.23
C ALA A 88 -4.46 -21.11 8.85
N ASP A 89 -5.05 -21.36 7.67
CA ASP A 89 -5.26 -22.71 7.15
C ASP A 89 -3.92 -23.39 6.80
N LEU A 90 -3.00 -22.67 6.16
CA LEU A 90 -1.66 -23.19 5.87
C LEU A 90 -0.87 -23.50 7.15
N ALA A 91 -0.96 -22.64 8.17
CA ALA A 91 -0.34 -22.89 9.46
C ALA A 91 -0.91 -24.16 10.11
N ARG A 92 -2.23 -24.38 10.04
CA ARG A 92 -2.88 -25.60 10.53
C ARG A 92 -2.37 -26.85 9.81
N VAL A 93 -2.26 -26.80 8.48
CA VAL A 93 -1.73 -27.92 7.67
C VAL A 93 -0.26 -28.20 8.02
N ARG A 94 0.55 -27.15 8.23
CA ARG A 94 1.98 -27.29 8.58
C ARG A 94 2.21 -27.94 9.94
N GLN A 95 1.34 -27.74 10.92
CA GLN A 95 1.50 -28.34 12.26
C GLN A 95 1.56 -29.87 12.23
N GLY A 96 0.93 -30.52 11.24
CA GLY A 96 0.96 -31.97 11.05
C GLY A 96 1.88 -32.46 9.95
N ALA A 97 2.54 -31.56 9.20
CA ALA A 97 3.32 -31.93 8.04
C ALA A 97 4.76 -32.32 8.43
N LYS A 98 5.22 -33.49 7.96
CA LYS A 98 6.65 -33.83 8.00
C LYS A 98 7.36 -33.05 6.88
N PRO A 99 8.44 -32.30 7.17
CA PRO A 99 9.28 -31.71 6.14
C PRO A 99 9.75 -32.80 5.17
N ALA A 100 9.73 -32.50 3.86
CA ALA A 100 10.09 -33.47 2.82
C ALA A 100 11.61 -33.73 2.70
N GLY A 101 12.43 -33.09 3.53
CA GLY A 101 13.88 -33.27 3.56
C GLY A 101 14.36 -33.79 4.92
N ASP A 102 15.50 -34.47 4.90
CA ASP A 102 16.18 -34.92 6.12
C ASP A 102 16.67 -33.73 6.96
N ALA A 103 16.87 -33.96 8.27
CA ALA A 103 17.22 -32.90 9.23
C ALA A 103 18.57 -32.21 8.94
N ASP A 104 19.44 -32.85 8.16
CA ASP A 104 20.69 -32.27 7.67
C ASP A 104 20.99 -32.80 6.25
N PRO A 105 20.46 -32.16 5.19
CA PRO A 105 20.59 -32.65 3.81
C PRO A 105 22.00 -32.43 3.21
N TYR A 106 22.95 -31.90 3.99
CA TYR A 106 24.29 -31.53 3.51
C TYR A 106 25.46 -32.13 4.32
N ARG A 107 25.22 -32.97 5.33
CA ARG A 107 26.30 -33.67 6.06
C ARG A 107 26.42 -35.15 5.69
N ASP A 108 27.35 -35.45 4.79
CA ASP A 108 28.66 -36.07 5.08
C ASP A 108 29.23 -36.82 3.86
N GLY A 109 30.54 -36.63 3.61
CA GLY A 109 31.30 -37.47 2.66
C GLY A 109 32.65 -36.90 2.23
N GLY A 110 33.64 -36.80 3.12
CA GLY A 110 35.00 -36.40 2.72
C GLY A 110 36.05 -36.22 3.82
N ALA A 111 36.33 -37.30 4.58
CA ALA A 111 37.58 -37.62 5.27
C ALA A 111 38.32 -36.52 6.07
N SER A 112 38.27 -36.66 7.40
CA SER A 112 39.39 -36.41 8.30
C SER A 112 40.63 -37.18 7.84
N GLY A 113 41.55 -36.50 7.17
CA GLY A 113 42.90 -36.96 6.87
C GLY A 113 43.89 -36.29 7.82
N GLU A 114 44.49 -37.09 8.68
CA GLU A 114 45.61 -36.74 9.56
C GLU A 114 46.73 -36.03 8.76
N LEU A 115 47.25 -34.90 9.27
CA LEU A 115 48.59 -34.45 8.90
C LEU A 115 49.37 -34.11 10.17
N SER A 116 50.01 -35.15 10.70
CA SER A 116 51.15 -35.06 11.60
C SER A 116 52.40 -34.66 10.80
N ASP A 117 53.15 -33.72 11.37
CA ASP A 117 54.57 -33.41 11.18
C ASP A 117 55.18 -33.34 9.77
N ARG A 118 55.52 -32.11 9.39
CA ARG A 118 56.88 -31.80 8.91
C ARG A 118 57.19 -30.30 9.05
N ILE A 119 57.94 -29.97 10.09
CA ILE A 119 58.70 -28.72 10.15
C ILE A 119 59.97 -28.98 9.33
N GLU A 120 60.01 -28.52 8.08
CA GLU A 120 61.27 -28.37 7.35
C GLU A 120 61.78 -26.94 7.52
N ALA A 121 62.89 -26.82 8.24
CA ALA A 121 63.67 -25.60 8.37
C ALA A 121 64.28 -25.25 7.00
N GLY A 122 63.68 -24.29 6.31
CA GLY A 122 64.21 -23.68 5.09
C GLY A 122 64.76 -22.29 5.38
N ASP A 123 66.06 -22.27 5.70
CA ASP A 123 67.03 -21.18 5.58
C ASP A 123 66.57 -19.89 4.84
N THR A 124 66.23 -18.84 5.59
CA THR A 124 66.14 -17.47 5.06
C THR A 124 67.46 -16.73 5.32
N GLY A 125 68.41 -16.96 4.42
CA GLY A 125 69.57 -16.09 4.24
C GLY A 125 69.17 -14.76 3.58
N ASP A 126 69.28 -13.70 4.37
CA ASP A 126 70.12 -12.53 4.10
C ASP A 126 69.87 -11.67 2.83
N HIS A 127 69.36 -10.45 3.00
CA HIS A 127 70.15 -9.20 2.89
C HIS A 127 69.27 -7.94 2.76
N ASP A 128 69.45 -7.06 3.75
CA ASP A 128 69.68 -5.61 3.64
C ASP A 128 69.25 -4.86 2.36
N ARG A 129 68.37 -3.86 2.54
CA ARG A 129 68.64 -2.48 2.11
C ARG A 129 67.66 -1.45 2.70
N SER A 130 68.16 -0.78 3.74
CA SER A 130 68.13 0.68 3.99
C SER A 130 66.85 1.54 3.79
N ARG A 131 66.46 2.15 4.91
CA ARG A 131 65.92 3.51 5.14
C ARG A 131 65.90 4.47 3.94
N ASP A 132 64.74 5.11 3.73
CA ASP A 132 64.57 6.57 3.86
C ASP A 132 63.11 6.88 4.24
#